data_AF-A0A7K2M5Z7-F1
#
_entry.id   AF-A0A7K2M5Z7-F1
#
_cell.length_a   1.000
_cell.length_b   1.000
_cell.length_c   1.000
_cell.angle_alpha   90.00
_cell.angle_beta   90.00
_cell.angle_gamma   90.00
#
_symmetry.space_group_name_H-M   'P 1'
#
loop_
_entity.id
_entity.type
_entity.pdbx_description
1 polymer ?
#
loop_
_entity_poly.entity_id
_entity_poly.type
_entity_poly.pdbx_seq_one_letter_code
_entity_poly.pdbx_strand_id
1 'polypeptide(L)'
;VWQTDELRVVRPEPTDEARNAIYYLDELHAGAVGDVLEDLTAELERVGVKLPDDTRPLTFGTWIGGDRDGNPNVTPQVTWDVLILQHEHGINDALDMVDELRGFLSNSIRYTGATEELLASLQTDLENLPEISPRYKRLNAEEPYRLKATCIRQKLVNTKRRLARSTAHEDGRDYLGTAELLADLRLLQDSLRQHRGGLFADGRLARTIRTLAAFGLQLATMDVREHADAHHHALGQLFDRLGEESWRYADMPRDYR
;
A
#
# COMPACT_ATOMS: atom_id res chain seq x y z
N VAL A 1 -24.95 6.31 19.60
CA VAL A 1 -25.53 4.95 19.67
C VAL A 1 -27.03 5.02 19.86
N TRP A 2 -27.58 5.31 21.06
CA TRP A 2 -29.06 5.30 21.27
C TRP A 2 -29.90 6.32 20.47
N GLN A 3 -29.26 7.32 19.83
CA GLN A 3 -29.92 8.30 18.96
C GLN A 3 -29.53 8.12 17.48
N THR A 4 -28.88 7.02 17.14
CA THR A 4 -28.41 6.70 15.80
C THR A 4 -29.22 5.51 15.29
N ASP A 5 -29.98 5.68 14.21
CA ASP A 5 -30.64 4.56 13.55
C ASP A 5 -29.59 3.78 12.74
N GLU A 6 -29.22 2.61 13.23
CA GLU A 6 -28.20 1.75 12.61
C GLU A 6 -28.76 0.96 11.42
N LEU A 7 -30.09 0.93 11.25
CA LEU A 7 -30.75 0.23 10.14
C LEU A 7 -30.81 1.14 8.91
N ARG A 8 -30.09 0.75 7.85
CA ARG A 8 -30.14 1.48 6.58
C ARG A 8 -31.52 1.33 5.93
N VAL A 9 -32.13 2.47 5.60
CA VAL A 9 -33.46 2.54 4.95
C VAL A 9 -33.43 2.02 3.51
N VAL A 10 -32.26 2.04 2.86
CA VAL A 10 -32.05 1.59 1.47
C VAL A 10 -30.93 0.56 1.43
N ARG A 11 -31.04 -0.40 0.50
CA ARG A 11 -29.99 -1.39 0.25
C ARG A 11 -28.68 -0.65 -0.11
N PRO A 12 -27.55 -0.96 0.54
CA PRO A 12 -26.29 -0.27 0.27
C PRO A 12 -25.77 -0.60 -1.14
N GLU A 13 -25.10 0.37 -1.75
CA GLU A 13 -24.32 0.12 -2.97
C GLU A 13 -23.01 -0.58 -2.59
N PRO A 14 -22.40 -1.38 -3.50
CA PRO A 14 -21.13 -2.05 -3.21
C PRO A 14 -20.01 -1.08 -2.78
N THR A 15 -20.04 0.17 -3.27
CA THR A 15 -19.10 1.22 -2.89
C THR A 15 -19.32 1.73 -1.45
N ASP A 16 -20.54 1.68 -0.93
CA ASP A 16 -20.83 2.03 0.47
C ASP A 16 -20.37 0.94 1.43
N GLU A 17 -20.48 -0.33 1.03
CA GLU A 17 -19.93 -1.47 1.78
C GLU A 17 -18.40 -1.38 1.82
N ALA A 18 -17.78 -1.01 0.70
CA ALA A 18 -16.34 -0.81 0.62
C ALA A 18 -15.86 0.27 1.58
N ARG A 19 -16.56 1.42 1.63
CA ARG A 19 -16.25 2.50 2.59
C ARG A 19 -16.30 2.03 4.04
N ASN A 20 -17.28 1.20 4.39
CA ASN A 20 -17.39 0.65 5.73
C ASN A 20 -16.22 -0.28 6.07
N ALA A 21 -15.83 -1.17 5.15
CA ALA A 21 -14.69 -2.05 5.36
C ALA A 21 -13.37 -1.27 5.45
N ILE A 22 -13.18 -0.26 4.60
CA ILE A 22 -12.03 0.64 4.63
C ILE A 22 -11.94 1.36 5.97
N TYR A 23 -13.04 1.85 6.52
CA TYR A 23 -13.05 2.46 7.85
C TYR A 23 -12.43 1.56 8.93
N TYR A 24 -12.77 0.27 8.96
CA TYR A 24 -12.16 -0.67 9.91
C TYR A 24 -10.69 -0.96 9.59
N LEU A 25 -10.30 -1.00 8.31
CA LEU A 25 -8.90 -1.18 7.92
C LEU A 25 -8.05 0.03 8.35
N ASP A 26 -8.56 1.25 8.19
CA ASP A 26 -7.91 2.49 8.63
C ASP A 26 -7.70 2.48 10.17
N GLU A 27 -8.72 2.09 10.94
CA GLU A 27 -8.63 1.96 12.42
C GLU A 27 -7.60 0.90 12.84
N LEU A 28 -7.57 -0.25 12.14
CA LEU A 28 -6.58 -1.30 12.38
C LEU A 28 -5.16 -0.83 12.03
N HIS A 29 -5.02 -0.08 10.93
CA HIS A 29 -3.76 0.50 10.47
C HIS A 29 -3.22 1.53 11.47
N ALA A 30 -4.08 2.40 11.99
CA ALA A 30 -3.71 3.50 12.88
C ALA A 30 -3.10 3.03 14.22
N GLY A 31 -3.44 1.83 14.71
CA GLY A 31 -2.99 1.37 16.01
C GLY A 31 -2.79 -0.13 16.11
N ALA A 32 -3.89 -0.88 16.07
CA ALA A 32 -3.94 -2.25 16.54
C ALA A 32 -2.94 -3.19 15.85
N VAL A 33 -2.76 -3.07 14.54
CA VAL A 33 -1.83 -3.94 13.81
C VAL A 33 -0.37 -3.63 14.14
N GLY A 34 -0.04 -2.34 14.31
CA GLY A 34 1.30 -1.95 14.75
C GLY A 34 1.64 -2.56 16.12
N ASP A 35 0.70 -2.52 17.07
CA ASP A 35 0.86 -3.11 18.41
C ASP A 35 1.05 -4.62 18.33
N VAL A 36 0.18 -5.33 17.60
CA VAL A 36 0.25 -6.78 17.46
C VAL A 36 1.58 -7.24 16.82
N LEU A 37 2.06 -6.53 15.80
CA LEU A 37 3.32 -6.88 15.12
C LEU A 37 4.55 -6.55 15.99
N GLU A 38 4.48 -5.49 16.79
CA GLU A 38 5.51 -5.15 17.77
C GLU A 38 5.59 -6.21 18.88
N ASP A 39 4.46 -6.60 19.46
CA ASP A 39 4.37 -7.67 20.46
C ASP A 39 4.86 -9.02 19.90
N LEU A 40 4.42 -9.37 18.68
CA LEU A 40 4.89 -10.59 18.00
C LEU A 40 6.40 -10.60 17.85
N THR A 41 6.99 -9.47 17.45
CA THR A 41 8.45 -9.36 17.31
C THR A 41 9.14 -9.53 18.66
N ALA A 42 8.64 -8.88 19.71
CA ALA A 42 9.20 -9.00 21.06
C ALA A 42 9.14 -10.43 21.61
N GLU A 43 8.04 -11.15 21.41
CA GLU A 43 7.92 -12.56 21.85
C GLU A 43 8.85 -13.49 21.06
N LEU A 44 9.04 -13.25 19.76
CA LEU A 44 9.99 -14.03 18.97
C LEU A 44 11.45 -13.76 19.37
N GLU A 45 11.79 -12.51 19.68
CA GLU A 45 13.13 -12.17 20.17
C GLU A 45 13.45 -12.85 21.51
N ARG A 46 12.46 -13.02 22.40
CA ARG A 46 12.64 -13.75 23.67
C ARG A 46 13.04 -15.21 23.49
N VAL A 47 12.64 -15.84 22.39
CA VAL A 47 13.05 -17.21 22.03
C VAL A 47 14.23 -17.26 21.07
N GLY A 48 14.91 -16.13 20.86
CA GLY A 48 16.11 -16.02 20.02
C GLY A 48 15.83 -15.95 18.52
N VAL A 49 14.58 -15.71 18.10
CA VAL A 49 14.19 -15.58 16.70
C VAL A 49 14.06 -14.10 16.34
N LYS A 50 14.86 -13.62 15.40
CA LYS A 50 14.74 -12.27 14.84
C LYS A 50 13.98 -12.31 13.53
N LEU A 51 12.89 -11.55 13.45
CA LEU A 51 12.18 -11.31 12.20
C LEU A 51 12.69 -10.04 11.53
N PRO A 52 12.96 -10.05 10.22
CA PRO A 52 13.10 -8.82 9.44
C PRO A 52 11.85 -7.94 9.57
N ASP A 53 12.02 -6.63 9.68
CA ASP A 53 10.93 -5.67 9.92
C ASP A 53 9.90 -5.60 8.77
N ASP A 54 10.28 -6.04 7.57
CA ASP A 54 9.42 -6.13 6.39
C ASP A 54 8.73 -7.49 6.23
N THR A 55 8.92 -8.40 7.17
CA THR A 55 8.21 -9.68 7.17
C THR A 55 6.71 -9.41 7.24
N ARG A 56 5.92 -10.19 6.50
CA ARG A 56 4.47 -10.04 6.39
C ARG A 56 3.73 -11.21 7.04
N PRO A 57 3.80 -11.38 8.38
CA PRO A 57 3.10 -12.48 9.05
C PRO A 57 1.57 -12.27 9.09
N LEU A 58 1.11 -11.04 8.80
CA LEU A 58 -0.28 -10.67 8.70
C LEU A 58 -0.53 -9.98 7.35
N THR A 59 -1.63 -10.36 6.69
CA THR A 59 -2.09 -9.75 5.43
C THR A 59 -3.60 -9.67 5.42
N PHE A 60 -4.15 -8.66 4.75
CA PHE A 60 -5.59 -8.45 4.64
C PHE A 60 -6.08 -8.72 3.23
N GLY A 61 -7.23 -9.40 3.13
CA GLY A 61 -7.95 -9.65 1.88
C GLY A 61 -9.37 -9.10 1.95
N THR A 62 -9.96 -8.78 0.81
CA THR A 62 -11.35 -8.32 0.72
C THR A 62 -12.03 -8.84 -0.54
N TRP A 63 -13.31 -9.17 -0.41
CA TRP A 63 -14.19 -9.55 -1.51
C TRP A 63 -15.12 -8.41 -1.94
N ILE A 64 -15.16 -7.32 -1.16
CA ILE A 64 -16.09 -6.22 -1.42
C ILE A 64 -15.63 -5.47 -2.68
N GLY A 65 -16.52 -5.41 -3.67
CA GLY A 65 -16.20 -4.87 -5.00
C GLY A 65 -15.51 -5.87 -5.94
N GLY A 66 -15.10 -7.05 -5.46
CA GLY A 66 -14.46 -8.10 -6.28
C GLY A 66 -15.34 -9.33 -6.51
N ASP A 67 -16.19 -9.68 -5.53
CA ASP A 67 -17.13 -10.81 -5.62
C ASP A 67 -18.38 -10.42 -6.40
N ARG A 68 -18.48 -10.95 -7.63
CA ARG A 68 -19.60 -10.75 -8.55
C ARG A 68 -20.44 -12.01 -8.77
N ASP A 69 -20.09 -13.11 -8.10
CA ASP A 69 -20.83 -14.37 -8.19
C ASP A 69 -22.28 -14.17 -7.70
N GLY A 70 -23.24 -14.25 -8.62
CA GLY A 70 -24.65 -14.00 -8.35
C GLY A 70 -25.01 -12.54 -8.04
N ASN A 71 -24.08 -11.59 -8.18
CA ASN A 71 -24.29 -10.17 -7.88
C ASN A 71 -23.98 -9.27 -9.09
N PRO A 72 -24.99 -8.98 -9.95
CA PRO A 72 -24.79 -8.17 -11.16
C PRO A 72 -24.43 -6.70 -10.87
N ASN A 73 -24.56 -6.23 -9.62
CA ASN A 73 -24.20 -4.86 -9.25
C ASN A 73 -22.69 -4.66 -9.12
N VAL A 74 -21.90 -5.74 -9.01
CA VAL A 74 -20.43 -5.68 -8.97
C VAL A 74 -19.89 -5.71 -10.40
N THR A 75 -19.99 -4.54 -11.04
CA THR A 75 -19.47 -4.33 -12.40
C THR A 75 -17.95 -4.13 -12.40
N PRO A 76 -17.26 -4.26 -13.56
CA PRO A 76 -15.84 -3.90 -13.65
C PRO A 76 -15.53 -2.48 -13.20
N GLN A 77 -16.43 -1.53 -13.43
CA GLN A 77 -16.27 -0.14 -12.97
C GLN A 77 -16.33 -0.06 -11.44
N VAL A 78 -17.26 -0.77 -10.81
CA VAL A 78 -17.35 -0.85 -9.34
C VAL A 78 -16.09 -1.44 -8.74
N THR A 79 -15.57 -2.55 -9.30
CA THR A 79 -14.28 -3.13 -8.89
C THR A 79 -13.15 -2.09 -8.99
N TRP A 80 -13.08 -1.36 -10.10
CA TRP A 80 -12.08 -0.31 -10.30
C TRP A 80 -12.21 0.83 -9.29
N ASP A 81 -13.42 1.33 -9.07
CA ASP A 81 -13.69 2.43 -8.14
C ASP A 81 -13.32 2.05 -6.69
N VAL A 82 -13.61 0.80 -6.28
CA VAL A 82 -13.22 0.30 -4.96
C VAL A 82 -11.71 0.15 -4.85
N LEU A 83 -11.01 -0.35 -5.87
CA LEU A 83 -9.55 -0.42 -5.88
C LEU A 83 -8.91 0.97 -5.74
N ILE A 84 -9.40 1.97 -6.47
CA ILE A 84 -8.90 3.35 -6.38
C ILE A 84 -9.16 3.92 -4.99
N LEU A 85 -10.36 3.71 -4.44
CA LEU A 85 -10.71 4.16 -3.10
C LEU A 85 -9.80 3.53 -2.02
N GLN A 86 -9.55 2.22 -2.09
CA GLN A 86 -8.64 1.54 -1.16
C GLN A 86 -7.22 2.08 -1.22
N HIS A 87 -6.69 2.29 -2.43
CA HIS A 87 -5.35 2.90 -2.58
C HIS A 87 -5.33 4.35 -2.11
N GLU A 88 -6.42 5.09 -2.27
CA GLU A 88 -6.52 6.45 -1.78
C GLU A 88 -6.32 6.49 -0.26
N HIS A 89 -7.02 5.63 0.47
CA HIS A 89 -6.93 5.53 1.93
C HIS A 89 -5.56 4.98 2.36
N GLY A 90 -5.10 3.87 1.79
CA GLY A 90 -3.78 3.30 2.13
C GLY A 90 -2.61 4.25 1.89
N ILE A 91 -2.68 5.10 0.86
CA ILE A 91 -1.65 6.13 0.64
C ILE A 91 -1.80 7.29 1.63
N ASN A 92 -3.01 7.69 2.02
CA ASN A 92 -3.19 8.73 3.07
C ASN A 92 -2.62 8.26 4.41
N ASP A 93 -2.92 7.02 4.78
CA ASP A 93 -2.40 6.34 5.95
C ASP A 93 -0.85 6.31 5.95
N ALA A 94 -0.25 5.93 4.83
CA ALA A 94 1.20 5.99 4.67
C ALA A 94 1.76 7.42 4.74
N LEU A 95 1.05 8.41 4.17
CA LEU A 95 1.44 9.82 4.24
C LEU A 95 1.48 10.32 5.68
N ASP A 96 0.49 9.97 6.50
CA ASP A 96 0.40 10.38 7.90
C ASP A 96 1.57 9.78 8.71
N MET A 97 1.87 8.50 8.51
CA MET A 97 3.04 7.86 9.15
C MET A 97 4.36 8.53 8.74
N VAL A 98 4.53 8.83 7.45
CA VAL A 98 5.75 9.49 6.95
C VAL A 98 5.83 10.94 7.44
N ASP A 99 4.72 11.66 7.53
CA ASP A 99 4.66 13.01 8.07
C ASP A 99 5.08 13.04 9.54
N GLU A 100 4.66 12.05 10.32
CA GLU A 100 5.09 11.85 11.69
C GLU A 100 6.61 11.55 11.78
N LEU A 101 7.11 10.58 11.01
CA LEU A 101 8.56 10.27 10.95
C LEU A 101 9.38 11.51 10.59
N ARG A 102 8.96 12.27 9.57
CA ARG A 102 9.64 13.50 9.13
C ARG A 102 9.75 14.53 10.26
N GLY A 103 8.76 14.61 11.13
CA GLY A 103 8.78 15.48 12.31
C GLY A 103 9.94 15.17 13.25
N PHE A 104 10.25 13.88 13.45
CA PHE A 104 11.30 13.41 14.35
C PHE A 104 12.70 13.36 13.73
N LEU A 105 12.82 13.22 12.41
CA LEU A 105 14.09 13.01 11.69
C LEU A 105 14.94 14.28 11.52
N SER A 106 15.09 15.08 12.57
CA SER A 106 15.86 16.34 12.58
C SER A 106 17.37 16.16 12.76
N ASN A 107 17.90 14.95 12.52
CA ASN A 107 19.31 14.62 12.72
C ASN A 107 20.19 15.47 11.80
N SER A 108 21.09 16.26 12.38
CA SER A 108 22.04 17.08 11.62
C SER A 108 23.35 16.33 11.37
N ILE A 109 23.83 16.37 10.13
CA ILE A 109 25.14 15.81 9.73
C ILE A 109 26.33 16.42 10.48
N ARG A 110 26.15 17.59 11.11
CA ARG A 110 27.17 18.21 11.96
C ARG A 110 27.43 17.41 13.24
N TYR A 111 26.45 16.64 13.71
CA TYR A 111 26.55 15.87 14.95
C TYR A 111 26.56 14.35 14.70
N THR A 112 25.77 13.88 13.74
CA THR A 112 25.64 12.46 13.40
C THR A 112 25.62 12.33 11.88
N GLY A 113 26.53 11.55 11.31
CA GLY A 113 26.60 11.36 9.85
C GLY A 113 25.39 10.65 9.24
N ALA A 114 25.55 10.33 7.96
CA ALA A 114 24.64 9.50 7.17
C ALA A 114 25.48 8.61 6.26
N THR A 115 24.97 7.44 5.91
CA THR A 115 25.64 6.56 4.95
C THR A 115 25.73 7.21 3.58
N GLU A 116 26.80 6.90 2.84
CA GLU A 116 26.97 7.37 1.46
C GLU A 116 25.80 6.93 0.56
N GLU A 117 25.27 5.72 0.80
CA GLU A 117 24.10 5.18 0.11
C GLU A 117 22.85 6.06 0.31
N LEU A 118 22.58 6.49 1.55
CA LEU A 118 21.46 7.40 1.84
C LEU A 118 21.64 8.75 1.14
N LEU A 119 22.86 9.30 1.16
CA LEU A 119 23.16 10.59 0.54
C LEU A 119 23.05 10.53 -0.98
N ALA A 120 23.52 9.45 -1.62
CA ALA A 120 23.40 9.23 -3.05
C ALA A 120 21.93 9.10 -3.47
N SER A 121 21.15 8.28 -2.76
CA SER A 121 19.72 8.12 -3.01
C SER A 121 18.95 9.44 -2.82
N LEU A 122 19.28 10.21 -1.78
CA LEU A 122 18.70 11.53 -1.55
C LEU A 122 19.00 12.48 -2.71
N GLN A 123 20.24 12.49 -3.22
CA GLN A 123 20.62 13.37 -4.33
C GLN A 123 19.79 13.05 -5.59
N THR A 124 19.67 11.77 -5.95
CA THR A 124 18.83 11.32 -7.07
C THR A 124 17.37 11.73 -6.90
N ASP A 125 16.81 11.54 -5.70
CA ASP A 125 15.42 11.95 -5.42
C ASP A 125 15.24 13.47 -5.58
N LEU A 126 16.18 14.29 -5.10
CA LEU A 126 16.08 15.74 -5.19
C LEU A 126 16.18 16.26 -6.64
N GLU A 127 16.83 15.51 -7.54
CA GLU A 127 16.87 15.79 -8.98
C GLU A 127 15.55 15.40 -9.66
N ASN A 128 14.98 14.25 -9.28
CA ASN A 128 13.74 13.74 -9.86
C ASN A 128 12.47 14.43 -9.34
N LEU A 129 12.53 15.10 -8.18
CA LEU A 129 11.40 15.72 -7.50
C LEU A 129 11.48 17.26 -7.51
N PRO A 130 11.13 17.93 -8.63
CA PRO A 130 11.12 19.39 -8.72
C PRO A 130 10.09 20.06 -7.81
N GLU A 131 9.09 19.31 -7.32
CA GLU A 131 8.07 19.79 -6.39
C GLU A 131 8.67 20.22 -5.04
N ILE A 132 9.83 19.69 -4.67
CA ILE A 132 10.53 20.07 -3.44
C ILE A 132 11.20 21.42 -3.67
N SER A 133 10.65 22.47 -3.04
CA SER A 133 11.12 23.84 -3.27
C SER A 133 12.61 24.04 -2.94
N PRO A 134 13.35 24.86 -3.72
CA PRO A 134 14.74 25.19 -3.42
C PRO A 134 14.94 25.80 -2.02
N ARG A 135 13.93 26.55 -1.53
CA ARG A 135 13.94 27.12 -0.19
C ARG A 135 14.00 26.02 0.88
N TYR A 136 13.20 24.96 0.74
CA TYR A 136 13.16 23.85 1.69
C TYR A 136 14.48 23.07 1.67
N LYS A 137 14.99 22.73 0.47
CA LYS A 137 16.30 22.09 0.31
C LYS A 137 17.41 22.83 1.06
N ARG A 138 17.46 24.15 0.94
CA ARG A 138 18.44 25.00 1.62
C ARG A 138 18.26 25.05 3.15
N LEU A 139 17.01 25.14 3.64
CA LEU A 139 16.74 25.21 5.08
C LEU A 139 17.10 23.92 5.81
N ASN A 140 16.97 22.78 5.13
CA ASN A 140 17.20 21.45 5.69
C ASN A 140 18.45 20.78 5.11
N ALA A 141 19.39 21.55 4.54
CA ALA A 141 20.57 21.02 3.86
C ALA A 141 21.46 20.14 4.75
N GLU A 142 21.38 20.34 6.07
CA GLU A 142 22.14 19.56 7.05
C GLU A 142 21.34 18.41 7.67
N GLU A 143 20.06 18.24 7.29
CA GLU A 143 19.13 17.25 7.84
C GLU A 143 18.73 16.22 6.76
N PRO A 144 19.65 15.32 6.34
CA PRO A 144 19.44 14.43 5.21
C PRO A 144 18.28 13.46 5.43
N TYR A 145 18.07 12.98 6.67
CA TYR A 145 16.96 12.08 6.99
C TYR A 145 15.61 12.78 6.82
N ARG A 146 15.46 14.03 7.26
CA ARG A 146 14.25 14.84 7.02
C ARG A 146 14.04 15.10 5.54
N LEU A 147 15.09 15.41 4.80
CA LEU A 147 15.00 15.62 3.36
C LEU A 147 14.56 14.35 2.62
N LYS A 148 15.14 13.19 2.94
CA LYS A 148 14.75 11.90 2.35
C LYS A 148 13.31 11.54 2.72
N ALA A 149 12.89 11.71 3.97
CA ALA A 149 11.49 11.53 4.35
C ALA A 149 10.54 12.48 3.59
N THR A 150 10.99 13.71 3.28
CA THR A 150 10.23 14.64 2.43
C THR A 150 10.13 14.14 0.98
N CYS A 151 11.19 13.53 0.43
CA CYS A 151 11.16 12.89 -0.88
C CYS A 151 10.17 11.71 -0.92
N ILE A 152 10.24 10.82 0.08
CA ILE A 152 9.31 9.67 0.23
C ILE A 152 7.86 10.17 0.23
N ARG A 153 7.58 11.18 1.06
CA ARG A 153 6.25 11.81 1.12
C ARG A 153 5.83 12.36 -0.24
N GLN A 154 6.72 13.03 -0.97
CA GLN A 154 6.39 13.58 -2.29
C GLN A 154 6.11 12.46 -3.32
N LYS A 155 6.87 11.36 -3.28
CA LYS A 155 6.59 10.17 -4.11
C LYS A 155 5.23 9.57 -3.79
N LEU A 156 4.83 9.49 -2.53
CA LEU A 156 3.47 9.07 -2.13
C LEU A 156 2.38 10.00 -2.68
N VAL A 157 2.56 11.32 -2.58
CA VAL A 157 1.64 12.31 -3.17
C VAL A 157 1.52 12.12 -4.68
N ASN A 158 2.64 11.89 -5.37
CA ASN A 158 2.65 11.64 -6.80
C ASN A 158 1.97 10.30 -7.14
N THR A 159 2.17 9.27 -6.34
CA THR A 159 1.50 7.96 -6.46
C THR A 159 -0.01 8.11 -6.35
N LYS A 160 -0.48 8.83 -5.33
CA LYS A 160 -1.91 9.13 -5.14
C LYS A 160 -2.49 9.84 -6.36
N ARG A 161 -1.78 10.87 -6.86
CA ARG A 161 -2.19 11.64 -8.05
C ARG A 161 -2.22 10.77 -9.31
N ARG A 162 -1.22 9.90 -9.49
CA ARG A 162 -1.13 8.97 -10.63
C ARG A 162 -2.33 8.04 -10.67
N LEU A 163 -2.67 7.42 -9.54
CA LEU A 163 -3.82 6.51 -9.45
C LEU A 163 -5.14 7.25 -9.70
N ALA A 164 -5.34 8.40 -9.07
CA ALA A 164 -6.55 9.21 -9.26
C ALA A 164 -6.75 9.68 -10.72
N ARG A 165 -5.66 9.88 -11.48
CA ARG A 165 -5.69 10.32 -12.89
C ARG A 165 -5.51 9.19 -13.89
N SER A 166 -5.26 7.96 -13.43
CA SER A 166 -4.93 6.81 -14.28
C SER A 166 -3.80 7.09 -15.28
N THR A 167 -2.73 7.76 -14.82
CA THR A 167 -1.53 8.01 -15.65
C THR A 167 -0.50 6.89 -15.51
N ALA A 168 0.47 6.85 -16.43
CA ALA A 168 1.58 5.90 -16.35
C ALA A 168 2.47 6.16 -15.13
N HIS A 169 3.13 5.11 -14.65
CA HIS A 169 4.15 5.20 -13.61
C HIS A 169 5.41 5.90 -14.13
N GLU A 170 5.96 6.80 -13.31
CA GLU A 170 7.22 7.49 -13.58
C GLU A 170 8.27 7.10 -12.54
N ASP A 171 9.27 6.32 -12.98
CA ASP A 171 10.35 5.83 -12.12
C ASP A 171 11.07 6.98 -11.40
N GLY A 172 11.35 6.78 -10.10
CA GLY A 172 11.95 7.79 -9.24
C GLY A 172 11.05 8.97 -8.85
N ARG A 173 9.84 9.11 -9.42
CA ARG A 173 8.90 10.20 -9.10
C ARG A 173 7.69 9.75 -8.29
N ASP A 174 7.26 8.51 -8.45
CA ASP A 174 6.20 7.88 -7.68
C ASP A 174 6.56 6.42 -7.37
N TYR A 175 5.71 5.74 -6.60
CA TYR A 175 5.90 4.33 -6.27
C TYR A 175 5.02 3.45 -7.16
N LEU A 176 5.60 2.43 -7.78
CA LEU A 176 4.84 1.41 -8.49
C LEU A 176 4.13 0.47 -7.50
N GLY A 177 4.74 0.24 -6.34
CA GLY A 177 4.17 -0.59 -5.28
C GLY A 177 4.89 -0.43 -3.94
N THR A 178 4.34 -1.11 -2.94
CA THR A 178 4.80 -1.04 -1.53
C THR A 178 6.28 -1.39 -1.35
N ALA A 179 6.84 -2.29 -2.16
CA ALA A 179 8.23 -2.73 -2.01
C ALA A 179 9.25 -1.58 -2.11
N GLU A 180 9.04 -0.64 -3.03
CA GLU A 180 9.91 0.52 -3.22
C GLU A 180 9.85 1.49 -2.03
N LEU A 181 8.66 1.70 -1.46
CA LEU A 181 8.48 2.47 -0.23
C LEU A 181 9.23 1.81 0.94
N LEU A 182 9.09 0.50 1.12
CA LEU A 182 9.78 -0.22 2.19
C LEU A 182 11.30 -0.19 2.00
N ALA A 183 11.79 -0.19 0.76
CA ALA A 183 13.22 -0.04 0.47
C ALA A 183 13.74 1.34 0.89
N ASP A 184 13.02 2.42 0.55
CA ASP A 184 13.36 3.78 0.96
C ASP A 184 13.36 3.95 2.50
N LEU A 185 12.40 3.33 3.20
CA LEU A 185 12.33 3.35 4.68
C LEU A 185 13.45 2.53 5.32
N ARG A 186 13.81 1.38 4.75
CA ARG A 186 14.96 0.59 5.22
C ARG A 186 16.27 1.32 5.05
N LEU A 187 16.45 2.05 3.95
CA LEU A 187 17.64 2.87 3.74
C LEU A 187 17.80 3.92 4.85
N LEU A 188 16.70 4.55 5.27
CA LEU A 188 16.70 5.42 6.46
C LEU A 188 17.07 4.65 7.72
N GLN A 189 16.47 3.47 7.92
CA GLN A 189 16.66 2.64 9.10
C GLN A 189 18.10 2.20 9.28
N ASP A 190 18.72 1.66 8.23
CA ASP A 190 20.08 1.15 8.27
C ASP A 190 21.09 2.27 8.47
N SER A 191 20.88 3.42 7.82
CA SER A 191 21.72 4.59 8.02
C SER A 191 21.64 5.12 9.46
N LEU A 192 20.44 5.18 10.05
CA LEU A 192 20.24 5.57 11.44
C LEU A 192 20.93 4.60 12.41
N ARG A 193 20.81 3.28 12.21
CA ARG A 193 21.50 2.28 13.03
C ARG A 193 23.02 2.51 13.06
N GLN A 194 23.60 2.85 11.91
CA GLN A 194 25.04 3.13 11.78
C GLN A 194 25.46 4.47 12.40
N HIS A 195 24.53 5.43 12.55
CA HIS A 195 24.83 6.81 12.97
C HIS A 195 24.16 7.21 14.29
N ARG A 196 24.16 6.30 15.28
CA ARG A 196 23.66 6.53 16.65
C ARG A 196 22.15 6.81 16.75
N GLY A 197 21.38 6.46 15.72
CA GLY A 197 19.92 6.55 15.65
C GLY A 197 19.19 5.24 15.97
N GLY A 198 19.88 4.23 16.53
CA GLY A 198 19.33 2.88 16.74
C GLY A 198 17.99 2.84 17.47
N LEU A 199 17.82 3.61 18.55
CA LEU A 199 16.53 3.67 19.29
C LEU A 199 15.35 4.11 18.41
N PHE A 200 15.58 5.06 17.49
CA PHE A 200 14.53 5.50 16.57
C PHE A 200 14.33 4.49 15.42
N ALA A 201 15.44 3.92 14.93
CA ALA A 201 15.43 2.93 13.86
C ALA A 201 14.71 1.62 14.24
N ASP A 202 14.97 1.11 15.45
CA ASP A 202 14.45 -0.15 15.96
C ASP A 202 13.09 0.00 16.68
N GLY A 203 12.72 1.24 17.01
CA GLY A 203 11.42 1.58 17.59
C GLY A 203 10.43 2.06 16.52
N ARG A 204 10.24 3.38 16.47
CA ARG A 204 9.19 4.01 15.65
C ARG A 204 9.32 3.68 14.16
N LEU A 205 10.52 3.71 13.60
CA LEU A 205 10.72 3.41 12.18
C LEU A 205 10.46 1.94 11.85
N ALA A 206 10.91 1.01 12.70
CA ALA A 206 10.61 -0.42 12.55
C ALA A 206 9.09 -0.68 12.63
N ARG A 207 8.39 -0.04 13.56
CA ARG A 207 6.92 -0.09 13.64
C ARG A 207 6.28 0.40 12.35
N THR A 208 6.72 1.54 11.81
CA THR A 208 6.21 2.05 10.52
C THR A 208 6.42 1.06 9.38
N ILE A 209 7.62 0.48 9.28
CA ILE A 209 7.93 -0.52 8.24
C ILE A 209 7.02 -1.75 8.37
N ARG A 210 6.83 -2.28 9.59
CA ARG A 210 5.97 -3.46 9.83
C ARG A 210 4.52 -3.20 9.46
N THR A 211 3.96 -2.07 9.88
CA THR A 211 2.57 -1.70 9.54
C THR A 211 2.40 -1.56 8.03
N LEU A 212 3.29 -0.83 7.37
CA LEU A 212 3.25 -0.66 5.91
C LEU A 212 3.48 -1.98 5.16
N ALA A 213 4.26 -2.91 5.70
CA ALA A 213 4.43 -4.24 5.12
C ALA A 213 3.15 -5.09 5.21
N ALA A 214 2.38 -4.97 6.30
CA ALA A 214 1.14 -5.72 6.48
C ALA A 214 0.03 -5.26 5.51
N PHE A 215 -0.22 -3.95 5.44
CA PHE A 215 -1.29 -3.37 4.62
C PHE A 215 -0.88 -3.05 3.18
N GLY A 216 0.34 -2.55 3.01
CA GLY A 216 0.79 -1.91 1.78
C GLY A 216 0.02 -0.63 1.44
N LEU A 217 0.28 -0.10 0.24
CA LEU A 217 -0.39 1.10 -0.27
C LEU A 217 -1.86 0.87 -0.63
N GLN A 218 -2.30 -0.39 -0.68
CA GLN A 218 -3.64 -0.80 -1.09
C GLN A 218 -4.58 -1.19 0.07
N LEU A 219 -4.11 -1.14 1.32
CA LEU A 219 -4.78 -1.66 2.53
C LEU A 219 -5.03 -3.17 2.55
N ALA A 220 -5.79 -3.70 1.59
CA ALA A 220 -6.13 -5.11 1.49
C ALA A 220 -6.11 -5.58 0.03
N THR A 221 -5.71 -6.84 -0.18
CA THR A 221 -5.75 -7.47 -1.51
C THR A 221 -7.20 -7.80 -1.87
N MET A 222 -7.66 -7.32 -3.02
CA MET A 222 -9.00 -7.63 -3.51
C MET A 222 -8.99 -8.94 -4.29
N ASP A 223 -9.84 -9.88 -3.88
CA ASP A 223 -10.09 -11.09 -4.65
C ASP A 223 -11.25 -10.87 -5.62
N VAL A 224 -11.09 -11.31 -6.87
CA VAL A 224 -12.16 -11.30 -7.88
C VAL A 224 -12.75 -12.70 -7.96
N ARG A 225 -14.06 -12.82 -7.77
CA ARG A 225 -14.77 -14.10 -7.79
C ARG A 225 -15.94 -14.06 -8.75
N GLU A 226 -16.06 -15.09 -9.59
CA GLU A 226 -17.13 -15.25 -10.58
C GLU A 226 -17.48 -16.75 -10.73
N HIS A 227 -18.72 -17.03 -11.12
CA HIS A 227 -19.16 -18.41 -11.38
C HIS A 227 -18.49 -19.00 -12.63
N ALA A 228 -18.09 -20.27 -12.57
CA ALA A 228 -17.42 -20.97 -13.68
C ALA A 228 -18.18 -20.87 -15.02
N ASP A 229 -19.51 -20.88 -14.98
CA ASP A 229 -20.34 -20.79 -16.19
C ASP A 229 -20.17 -19.47 -16.94
N ALA A 230 -19.85 -18.37 -16.27
CA ALA A 230 -19.58 -17.09 -16.94
C ALA A 230 -18.31 -17.17 -17.79
N HIS A 231 -17.28 -17.87 -17.29
CA HIS A 231 -16.06 -18.14 -18.06
C HIS A 231 -16.34 -19.05 -19.25
N HIS A 232 -17.10 -20.13 -19.06
CA HIS A 232 -17.50 -21.01 -20.16
C HIS A 232 -18.34 -20.27 -21.21
N HIS A 233 -19.23 -19.37 -20.78
CA HIS A 233 -20.00 -18.54 -21.69
C HIS A 233 -19.10 -17.63 -22.54
N ALA A 234 -18.14 -16.95 -21.91
CA ALA A 234 -17.19 -16.09 -22.62
C ALA A 234 -16.32 -16.88 -23.60
N LEU A 235 -15.79 -18.04 -23.19
CA LEU A 235 -15.00 -18.91 -24.05
C LEU A 235 -15.82 -19.42 -25.24
N GLY A 236 -17.08 -19.81 -25.04
CA GLY A 236 -17.93 -20.23 -26.15
C GLY A 236 -18.13 -19.15 -27.19
N GLN A 237 -18.31 -17.88 -26.79
CA GLN A 237 -18.40 -16.77 -27.74
C GLN A 237 -17.11 -16.55 -28.55
N LEU A 238 -15.95 -16.90 -28.00
CA LEU A 238 -14.64 -16.76 -28.68
C LEU A 238 -14.38 -17.95 -29.61
N PHE A 239 -14.53 -19.18 -29.11
CA PHE A 239 -14.23 -20.41 -29.85
C PHE A 239 -15.22 -20.67 -30.98
N ASP A 240 -16.52 -20.51 -30.74
CA ASP A 240 -17.56 -20.80 -31.75
C ASP A 240 -17.45 -19.88 -32.98
N ARG A 241 -16.78 -18.72 -32.85
CA ARG A 241 -16.54 -17.79 -33.96
C ARG A 241 -15.39 -18.22 -34.88
N LEU A 242 -14.46 -19.06 -34.40
CA LEU A 242 -13.36 -19.56 -35.22
C LEU A 242 -13.86 -20.56 -36.26
N GLY A 243 -14.92 -21.33 -35.93
CA GLY A 243 -15.51 -22.32 -36.83
C GLY A 243 -14.59 -23.51 -37.15
N GLU A 244 -13.51 -23.69 -36.40
CA GLU A 244 -12.51 -24.75 -36.57
C GLU A 244 -12.96 -26.07 -35.92
N GLU A 245 -13.83 -25.97 -34.92
CA GLU A 245 -14.32 -27.13 -34.16
C GLU A 245 -15.62 -27.68 -34.73
N SER A 246 -15.78 -29.00 -34.60
CA SER A 246 -16.99 -29.71 -35.03
C SER A 246 -18.18 -29.57 -34.05
N TRP A 247 -17.92 -29.06 -32.84
CA TRP A 247 -18.92 -28.81 -31.80
C TRP A 247 -18.94 -27.34 -31.41
N ARG A 248 -20.08 -26.89 -30.89
CA ARG A 248 -20.10 -25.66 -30.08
C ARG A 248 -19.37 -25.94 -28.77
N TYR A 249 -18.61 -24.98 -28.28
CA TYR A 249 -17.85 -25.08 -27.04
C TYR A 249 -18.72 -25.52 -25.84
N ALA A 250 -19.96 -25.01 -25.76
CA ALA A 250 -20.90 -25.36 -24.71
C ALA A 250 -21.38 -26.83 -24.74
N ASP A 251 -21.25 -27.50 -25.89
CA ASP A 251 -21.66 -28.90 -26.10
C ASP A 251 -20.46 -29.86 -26.05
N MET A 252 -19.23 -29.35 -26.10
CA MET A 252 -18.01 -30.14 -26.06
C MET A 252 -17.92 -30.93 -24.74
N PRO A 253 -17.59 -32.23 -24.72
CA PRO A 253 -17.42 -32.96 -23.47
C PRO A 253 -16.29 -32.38 -22.63
N ARG A 254 -16.36 -32.50 -21.29
CA ARG A 254 -15.35 -31.93 -20.38
C ARG A 254 -13.91 -32.37 -20.69
N ASP A 255 -13.73 -33.61 -21.16
CA ASP A 255 -12.39 -34.12 -21.48
C ASP A 255 -11.73 -33.43 -22.68
N TYR A 256 -12.52 -32.68 -23.46
CA TYR A 256 -12.08 -31.93 -24.63
C TYR A 256 -12.12 -30.40 -24.41
N ARG A 257 -12.64 -29.92 -23.27
CA ARG A 257 -12.70 -28.50 -22.91
C ARG A 257 -11.44 -28.03 -22.19
#